data_AF-A0A6V7TWW7-F1
#
_entry.id   AF-A0A6V7TWW7-F1
#
_cell.length_a   1.000
_cell.length_b   1.000
_cell.length_c   1.000
_cell.angle_alpha   90.00
_cell.angle_beta   90.00
_cell.angle_gamma   90.00
#
_symmetry.space_group_name_H-M   'P 1'
#
loop_
_entity.id
_entity.type
_entity.pdbx_description
1 polymer ?
#
loop_
_entity_poly.entity_id
_entity_poly.type
_entity_poly.pdbx_seq_one_letter_code
_entity_poly.pdbx_strand_id
1 'polypeptide(L)'
;MFILLIYQLLIIIISSEAQFNLNQLGLGNLGGALNGLLGGGQRPQQAQHNPPNQQHNANNNPNIGGQVEGLLNQFGLGNQLTHQIGGLINGISANFFAPNPNSPIPPHVQRRIMRFCSRNPNHPKCQGHPEWILPQGSIPAAPNVGNAFDLNSIFPNLVNFHLTPVPQLPLQNLLNGVPNILQQVVVPLVGQITAIAKQAILNICSQRGDCLKQKPESLNMRASIAEQEAAIARAHHPGRPQEQLDNEVELRLARTFQVKKALIRKAGLEGHVEPANNGVYQEDILLTEQQANALINQINQNSAGVGVVPQPSRFKRAGNSLYLEGVPNQQWPLGQPIQYMFDVSVTSEADKNAVRQAINEIQSRVQCLSFREVNSKPTGSHLYYVKYALPGFCGQSYVGRLDVVNPIYLSFGCGNPAGIALHETLHALGLQHEQLRIDRDRFITINWQNVNPQKYDAFAVSDATKFTSYGVRYDYGSIMHYSSTIATQNFGQKTMTAKINPQSNDPIMGQRNGLSETDVVELRRMYCMPECKDNNVYCGIWAVSNLCYSQDGFAQGWMLQNCRKSCSFCGN
;
A
#
# COMPACT_ATOMS: atom_id res chain seq x y z
N MET A 1 22.73 -40.04 -7.23
CA MET A 1 21.66 -40.90 -6.66
C MET A 1 21.63 -40.89 -5.11
N PHE A 2 22.76 -40.77 -4.40
CA PHE A 2 22.79 -40.64 -2.93
C PHE A 2 22.29 -39.27 -2.40
N ILE A 3 22.44 -38.19 -3.17
CA ILE A 3 21.97 -36.84 -2.80
C ILE A 3 20.43 -36.72 -2.85
N LEU A 4 19.77 -37.50 -3.70
CA LEU A 4 18.31 -37.54 -3.81
C LEU A 4 17.64 -38.26 -2.64
N LEU A 5 18.32 -39.26 -2.04
CA LEU A 5 17.85 -39.94 -0.83
C LEU A 5 17.99 -39.04 0.42
N ILE A 6 19.04 -38.22 0.49
CA ILE A 6 19.24 -37.26 1.59
C ILE A 6 18.20 -36.12 1.52
N TYR A 7 17.87 -35.65 0.31
CA TYR A 7 16.81 -34.64 0.13
C TYR A 7 15.42 -35.16 0.50
N GLN A 8 15.09 -36.43 0.20
CA GLN A 8 13.80 -37.01 0.62
C GLN A 8 13.72 -37.28 2.12
N LEU A 9 14.83 -37.68 2.77
CA LEU A 9 14.88 -37.83 4.24
C LEU A 9 14.75 -36.47 4.97
N LEU A 10 15.36 -35.40 4.44
CA LEU A 10 15.23 -34.05 4.99
C LEU A 10 13.81 -33.47 4.82
N ILE A 11 13.13 -33.79 3.71
CA ILE A 11 11.74 -33.36 3.50
C ILE A 11 10.78 -34.08 4.47
N ILE A 12 11.01 -35.37 4.78
CA ILE A 12 10.18 -36.12 5.73
C ILE A 12 10.34 -35.56 7.16
N ILE A 13 11.56 -35.18 7.56
CA ILE A 13 11.86 -34.64 8.89
C ILE A 13 11.24 -33.25 9.10
N ILE A 14 11.11 -32.43 8.05
CA ILE A 14 10.50 -31.09 8.15
C ILE A 14 8.96 -31.15 8.24
N SER A 15 8.34 -32.29 7.91
CA SER A 15 6.87 -32.43 7.82
C SER A 15 6.18 -33.15 8.99
N SER A 16 6.87 -33.50 10.09
CA SER A 16 6.20 -34.08 11.27
C SER A 16 6.84 -33.68 12.60
N GLU A 17 6.34 -32.60 13.20
CA GLU A 17 6.38 -32.44 14.66
C GLU A 17 4.95 -32.49 15.19
N ALA A 18 4.38 -33.70 15.16
CA ALA A 18 3.35 -34.11 16.10
C ALA A 18 4.03 -35.03 17.12
N GLN A 19 3.84 -34.72 18.39
CA GLN A 19 4.39 -35.40 19.57
C GLN A 19 4.47 -36.92 19.42
N PHE A 20 5.66 -37.52 19.55
CA PHE A 20 5.79 -38.93 19.93
C PHE A 20 6.95 -39.17 20.88
N ASN A 21 6.63 -39.91 21.94
CA ASN A 21 7.39 -40.16 23.15
C ASN A 21 8.24 -41.43 22.94
N LEU A 22 9.57 -41.29 22.82
CA LEU A 22 10.50 -42.43 22.61
C LEU A 22 10.98 -42.98 23.96
N ASN A 23 10.07 -43.69 24.63
CA ASN A 23 10.41 -44.62 25.70
C ASN A 23 9.90 -46.03 25.34
N GLN A 24 10.08 -46.45 24.09
CA GLN A 24 10.01 -47.85 23.66
C GLN A 24 10.85 -48.02 22.40
N LEU A 25 12.02 -48.63 22.56
CA LEU A 25 12.72 -49.52 21.61
C LEU A 25 14.10 -49.75 22.21
N GLY A 26 14.13 -50.58 23.26
CA GLY A 26 15.38 -50.96 23.92
C GLY A 26 16.21 -51.87 23.02
N LEU A 27 17.38 -51.41 22.59
CA LEU A 27 18.48 -52.24 22.11
C LEU A 27 19.85 -51.56 22.38
N GLY A 28 20.51 -52.05 23.43
CA GLY A 28 21.93 -52.39 23.54
C GLY A 28 23.06 -51.48 23.02
N ASN A 29 23.83 -50.95 23.97
CA ASN A 29 25.30 -50.80 24.03
C ASN A 29 26.16 -51.22 22.82
N LEU A 30 27.03 -50.29 22.40
CA LEU A 30 28.44 -50.43 21.95
C LEU A 30 28.88 -48.98 21.60
N GLY A 31 29.92 -48.34 22.14
CA GLY A 31 31.17 -48.81 22.74
C GLY A 31 32.34 -48.17 21.99
N GLY A 32 32.91 -47.09 22.53
CA GLY A 32 34.36 -46.81 22.47
C GLY A 32 35.01 -46.16 21.23
N ALA A 33 35.80 -45.12 21.53
CA ALA A 33 37.09 -44.74 20.93
C ALA A 33 37.12 -43.99 19.57
N LEU A 34 37.48 -42.71 19.64
CA LEU A 34 38.74 -42.21 19.04
C LEU A 34 39.13 -40.86 19.67
N ASN A 35 40.22 -40.89 20.42
CA ASN A 35 40.92 -39.75 21.01
C ASN A 35 41.90 -39.15 20.00
N GLY A 36 42.05 -37.82 20.06
CA GLY A 36 43.35 -37.16 20.03
C GLY A 36 43.88 -36.68 18.68
N LEU A 37 44.05 -35.37 18.55
CA LEU A 37 45.31 -34.76 18.10
C LEU A 37 45.33 -33.26 18.43
N LEU A 38 46.33 -32.88 19.24
CA LEU A 38 46.91 -31.54 19.50
C LEU A 38 46.04 -30.56 20.35
N GLY A 39 46.33 -30.21 21.61
CA GLY A 39 47.49 -30.43 22.46
C GLY A 39 48.23 -29.11 22.82
N GLY A 40 48.00 -28.58 24.03
CA GLY A 40 48.88 -27.64 24.76
C GLY A 40 48.52 -26.15 24.70
N GLY A 41 48.49 -25.36 25.76
CA GLY A 41 48.79 -25.58 27.18
C GLY A 41 48.81 -24.24 27.96
N GLN A 42 48.59 -24.34 29.28
CA GLN A 42 48.96 -23.43 30.39
C GLN A 42 48.13 -22.14 30.71
N ARG A 43 47.14 -22.29 31.62
CA ARG A 43 47.05 -21.84 33.06
C ARG A 43 47.88 -20.62 33.57
N PRO A 44 47.62 -20.05 34.78
CA PRO A 44 46.40 -19.39 35.33
C PRO A 44 46.77 -18.18 36.27
N GLN A 45 45.81 -17.55 36.97
CA GLN A 45 45.91 -16.97 38.35
C GLN A 45 44.61 -16.17 38.64
N GLN A 46 43.68 -16.64 39.48
CA GLN A 46 43.58 -16.54 40.96
C GLN A 46 43.44 -15.09 41.48
N ALA A 47 42.64 -14.69 42.49
CA ALA A 47 41.41 -15.12 43.20
C ALA A 47 41.25 -14.17 44.43
N GLN A 48 40.06 -14.15 45.07
CA GLN A 48 39.74 -13.75 46.48
C GLN A 48 39.49 -12.25 46.78
N HIS A 49 38.63 -11.78 47.71
CA HIS A 49 37.49 -12.24 48.57
C HIS A 49 36.87 -10.93 49.20
N ASN A 50 35.56 -10.61 49.09
CA ASN A 50 34.41 -10.81 50.03
C ASN A 50 34.30 -9.90 51.32
N PRO A 51 33.13 -9.74 52.03
CA PRO A 51 31.95 -8.82 51.88
C PRO A 51 31.63 -8.08 53.25
N PRO A 52 30.38 -7.75 53.75
CA PRO A 52 29.01 -7.56 53.19
C PRO A 52 28.28 -6.25 53.63
N ASN A 53 27.15 -5.89 52.98
CA ASN A 53 25.92 -5.49 53.71
C ASN A 53 24.66 -5.51 52.82
N GLN A 54 23.57 -6.00 53.41
CA GLN A 54 22.28 -6.34 52.79
C GLN A 54 21.33 -5.14 52.67
N GLN A 55 20.50 -5.11 51.62
CA GLN A 55 19.04 -4.98 51.74
C GLN A 55 18.34 -5.32 50.41
N HIS A 56 17.33 -6.19 50.51
CA HIS A 56 16.49 -6.72 49.43
C HIS A 56 15.53 -5.66 48.85
N ASN A 57 15.32 -5.65 47.52
CA ASN A 57 14.03 -6.06 46.94
C ASN A 57 14.04 -6.21 45.41
N ALA A 58 13.22 -7.14 44.95
CA ALA A 58 13.15 -7.80 43.65
C ALA A 58 12.76 -6.92 42.44
N ASN A 59 13.37 -7.21 41.29
CA ASN A 59 12.70 -7.31 39.98
C ASN A 59 13.60 -8.08 38.98
N ASN A 60 13.37 -9.39 38.88
CA ASN A 60 13.93 -10.25 37.84
C ASN A 60 13.01 -10.24 36.61
N ASN A 61 13.55 -9.91 35.43
CA ASN A 61 12.99 -10.34 34.16
C ASN A 61 14.16 -10.93 33.33
N PRO A 62 14.09 -12.18 32.85
CA PRO A 62 15.24 -12.82 32.21
C PRO A 62 15.52 -12.19 30.84
N ASN A 63 16.81 -12.03 30.57
CA ASN A 63 17.37 -11.45 29.37
C ASN A 63 17.14 -12.38 28.16
N ILE A 64 16.00 -12.23 27.49
CA ILE A 64 15.59 -13.00 26.29
C ILE A 64 16.45 -12.66 25.06
N GLY A 65 17.21 -11.55 25.09
CA GLY A 65 18.08 -11.13 23.98
C GLY A 65 19.24 -12.09 23.69
N GLY A 66 19.84 -12.69 24.72
CA GLY A 66 21.05 -13.51 24.56
C GLY A 66 20.80 -14.94 24.06
N GLN A 67 19.59 -15.48 24.19
CA GLN A 67 19.28 -16.85 23.75
C GLN A 67 18.78 -16.92 22.30
N VAL A 68 18.30 -15.81 21.74
CA VAL A 68 17.91 -15.70 20.33
C VAL A 68 19.14 -15.59 19.42
N GLU A 69 20.19 -14.89 19.85
CA GLU A 69 21.46 -14.80 19.11
C GLU A 69 22.19 -16.15 19.03
N GLY A 70 22.07 -17.00 20.07
CA GLY A 70 22.67 -18.33 20.09
C GLY A 70 22.02 -19.32 19.12
N LEU A 71 20.69 -19.28 18.98
CA LEU A 71 19.94 -20.16 18.08
C LEU A 71 20.09 -19.78 16.60
N LEU A 72 20.26 -18.50 16.28
CA LEU A 72 20.43 -18.02 14.91
C LEU A 72 21.80 -18.35 14.30
N ASN A 73 22.83 -18.50 15.12
CA ASN A 73 24.18 -18.87 14.67
C ASN A 73 24.34 -20.37 14.39
N GLN A 74 23.46 -21.23 14.91
CA GLN A 74 23.56 -22.67 14.73
C GLN A 74 23.00 -23.17 13.38
N PHE A 75 22.19 -22.35 12.69
CA PHE A 75 21.58 -22.67 11.39
C PHE A 75 22.19 -21.91 10.19
N GLY A 76 23.26 -21.14 10.39
CA GLY A 76 23.92 -20.41 9.30
C GLY A 76 23.06 -19.33 8.62
N LEU A 77 21.96 -18.90 9.25
CA LEU A 77 21.05 -17.86 8.75
C LEU A 77 21.30 -16.48 9.39
N GLY A 78 22.31 -16.37 10.26
CA GLY A 78 22.64 -15.15 11.01
C GLY A 78 23.26 -13.99 10.21
N ASN A 79 23.59 -14.17 8.92
CA ASN A 79 24.32 -13.16 8.13
C ASN A 79 23.60 -12.67 6.84
N GLN A 80 22.28 -12.84 6.70
CA GLN A 80 21.53 -12.29 5.55
C GLN A 80 20.36 -11.35 5.88
N LEU A 81 20.13 -11.00 7.15
CA LEU A 81 19.08 -10.04 7.53
C LEU A 81 19.56 -8.80 8.29
N THR A 82 20.86 -8.66 8.51
CA THR A 82 21.44 -7.51 9.24
C THR A 82 22.56 -6.77 8.50
N HIS A 83 23.00 -7.22 7.31
CA HIS A 83 24.11 -6.59 6.58
C HIS A 83 23.79 -5.95 5.21
N GLN A 84 22.51 -5.79 4.84
CA GLN A 84 22.12 -4.96 3.66
C GLN A 84 21.14 -3.83 3.98
N ILE A 85 20.98 -3.47 5.25
CA ILE A 85 20.25 -2.25 5.67
C ILE A 85 21.20 -1.22 6.29
N GLY A 86 22.35 -1.65 6.84
CA GLY A 86 23.36 -0.77 7.43
C GLY A 86 24.31 -0.07 6.46
N GLY A 87 24.22 -0.35 5.15
CA GLY A 87 25.20 0.13 4.16
C GLY A 87 24.89 1.46 3.47
N LEU A 88 23.68 2.00 3.59
CA LEU A 88 23.30 3.26 2.92
C LEU A 88 22.90 4.39 3.87
N ILE A 89 22.74 4.12 5.17
CA ILE A 89 22.66 5.16 6.20
C ILE A 89 23.28 4.60 7.48
N ASN A 90 24.56 4.87 7.71
CA ASN A 90 25.18 4.59 9.01
C ASN A 90 24.43 5.38 10.10
N GLY A 91 23.85 4.68 11.08
CA GLY A 91 23.59 5.24 12.41
C GLY A 91 22.20 5.77 12.73
N ILE A 92 21.14 5.47 11.95
CA ILE A 92 19.82 6.01 12.27
C ILE A 92 18.83 4.92 12.70
N SER A 93 18.44 4.98 13.97
CA SER A 93 17.26 4.30 14.52
C SER A 93 15.97 4.77 13.82
N ALA A 94 15.13 3.82 13.38
CA ALA A 94 13.83 4.08 12.73
C ALA A 94 12.87 4.99 13.54
N ASN A 95 13.13 5.16 14.84
CA ASN A 95 12.31 5.96 15.76
C ASN A 95 12.80 7.40 15.94
N PHE A 96 13.96 7.77 15.40
CA PHE A 96 14.61 9.04 15.75
C PHE A 96 14.05 10.29 15.02
N PHE A 97 13.25 10.11 13.95
CA PHE A 97 12.68 11.23 13.16
C PHE A 97 11.18 11.42 13.29
N ALA A 98 10.55 10.66 14.19
CA ALA A 98 9.12 10.63 14.33
C ALA A 98 8.58 12.00 14.77
N PRO A 99 7.71 12.64 13.96
CA PRO A 99 6.98 13.80 14.39
C PRO A 99 6.18 13.46 15.65
N ASN A 100 6.06 14.42 16.57
CA ASN A 100 5.30 14.21 17.80
C ASN A 100 3.84 13.91 17.40
N PRO A 101 3.28 12.73 17.74
CA PRO A 101 1.94 12.34 17.32
C PRO A 101 0.84 13.24 17.88
N ASN A 102 1.12 13.96 18.96
CA ASN A 102 0.21 14.91 19.59
C ASN A 102 0.45 16.35 19.14
N SER A 103 1.39 16.60 18.22
CA SER A 103 1.65 17.94 17.72
C SER A 103 0.47 18.45 16.91
N PRO A 104 0.03 19.71 17.11
CA PRO A 104 -0.90 20.35 16.18
C PRO A 104 -0.24 20.70 14.84
N ILE A 105 1.10 20.61 14.76
CA ILE A 105 1.88 20.93 13.57
C ILE A 105 1.89 19.71 12.63
N PRO A 106 1.64 19.89 11.33
CA PRO A 106 1.69 18.77 10.40
C PRO A 106 3.07 18.07 10.42
N PRO A 107 3.12 16.72 10.33
CA PRO A 107 4.34 15.93 10.50
C PRO A 107 5.56 16.41 9.67
N HIS A 108 5.34 16.78 8.41
CA HIS A 108 6.42 17.24 7.53
C HIS A 108 6.91 18.66 7.85
N VAL A 109 6.01 19.55 8.31
CA VAL A 109 6.37 20.90 8.78
C VAL A 109 7.24 20.78 10.02
N GLN A 110 6.85 19.90 10.96
CA GLN A 110 7.63 19.64 12.16
C GLN A 110 9.05 19.18 11.80
N ARG A 111 9.22 18.29 10.82
CA ARG A 111 10.56 17.90 10.33
C ARG A 111 11.36 19.07 9.78
N ARG A 112 10.75 19.94 8.98
CA ARG A 112 11.43 21.13 8.43
C ARG A 112 11.85 22.09 9.56
N ILE A 113 10.99 22.32 10.55
CA ILE A 113 11.31 23.11 11.76
C ILE A 113 12.50 22.50 12.49
N MET A 114 12.47 21.18 12.74
CA MET A 114 13.55 20.49 13.44
C MET A 114 14.88 20.60 12.68
N ARG A 115 14.88 20.44 11.34
CA ARG A 115 16.09 20.66 10.51
C ARG A 115 16.62 22.09 10.64
N PHE A 116 15.73 23.08 10.60
CA PHE A 116 16.09 24.49 10.71
C PHE A 116 16.68 24.84 12.07
N CYS A 117 15.99 24.47 13.17
CA CYS A 117 16.42 24.77 14.52
C CYS A 117 17.69 24.04 14.92
N SER A 118 17.90 22.83 14.42
CA SER A 118 19.17 22.09 14.63
C SER A 118 20.36 22.78 13.96
N ARG A 119 20.15 23.48 12.83
CA ARG A 119 21.20 24.26 12.14
C ARG A 119 21.37 25.67 12.72
N ASN A 120 20.31 26.22 13.30
CA ASN A 120 20.26 27.58 13.84
C ASN A 120 19.72 27.58 15.29
N PRO A 121 20.43 26.95 16.25
CA PRO A 121 19.92 26.77 17.62
C PRO A 121 19.65 28.10 18.34
N ASN A 122 20.36 29.16 17.96
CA ASN A 122 20.23 30.49 18.55
C ASN A 122 19.13 31.35 17.91
N HIS A 123 18.39 30.86 16.92
CA HIS A 123 17.35 31.64 16.25
C HIS A 123 16.16 31.92 17.21
N PRO A 124 15.57 33.14 17.26
CA PRO A 124 14.52 33.49 18.23
C PRO A 124 13.31 32.54 18.26
N LYS A 125 12.90 32.00 17.10
CA LYS A 125 11.82 31.00 17.00
C LYS A 125 12.18 29.62 17.56
N CYS A 126 13.47 29.30 17.68
CA CYS A 126 13.96 28.03 18.22
C CYS A 126 14.31 28.14 19.72
N GLN A 127 14.57 29.37 20.19
CA GLN A 127 14.76 29.66 21.60
C GLN A 127 13.47 29.32 22.37
N GLY A 128 13.58 28.45 23.38
CA GLY A 128 12.44 27.94 24.15
C GLY A 128 11.84 26.62 23.66
N HIS A 129 12.31 26.10 22.52
CA HIS A 129 11.88 24.82 21.96
C HIS A 129 13.05 23.82 21.84
N PRO A 130 13.63 23.35 22.97
CA PRO A 130 14.71 22.37 22.92
C PRO A 130 14.32 21.07 22.22
N GLU A 131 13.02 20.73 22.18
CA GLU A 131 12.47 19.59 21.46
C GLU A 131 12.57 19.71 19.93
N TRP A 132 12.87 20.89 19.38
CA TRP A 132 13.12 21.08 17.95
C TRP A 132 14.61 21.00 17.57
N ILE A 133 15.49 20.86 18.55
CA ILE A 133 16.94 20.78 18.34
C ILE A 133 17.34 19.31 18.42
N LEU A 134 17.77 18.77 17.28
CA LEU A 134 18.19 17.39 17.19
C LEU A 134 19.69 17.25 17.45
N PRO A 135 20.14 16.08 17.95
CA PRO A 135 21.55 15.73 17.96
C PRO A 135 22.16 15.77 16.56
N GLN A 136 23.45 16.11 16.45
CA GLN A 136 24.15 16.24 15.17
C GLN A 136 24.03 14.97 14.29
N GLY A 137 23.87 15.15 12.97
CA GLY A 137 23.81 14.04 11.99
C GLY A 137 22.45 13.36 11.85
N SER A 138 21.40 13.92 12.45
CA SER A 138 20.08 13.33 12.57
C SER A 138 19.31 13.32 11.24
N ILE A 139 18.66 14.38 10.74
CA ILE A 139 17.72 14.17 9.60
C ILE A 139 18.43 14.09 8.23
N PRO A 140 18.21 13.04 7.41
CA PRO A 140 18.64 13.00 6.02
C PRO A 140 18.14 14.20 5.21
N ALA A 141 18.94 14.65 4.24
CA ALA A 141 18.48 15.61 3.25
C ALA A 141 17.22 15.03 2.56
N ALA A 142 16.16 15.83 2.46
CA ALA A 142 14.97 15.39 1.74
C ALA A 142 15.35 15.15 0.26
N PRO A 143 14.90 14.06 -0.36
CA PRO A 143 15.29 13.74 -1.73
C PRO A 143 14.88 14.87 -2.67
N ASN A 144 15.81 15.29 -3.53
CA ASN A 144 15.64 16.39 -4.50
C ASN A 144 15.24 17.75 -3.90
N VAL A 145 15.26 17.91 -2.57
CA VAL A 145 15.19 19.23 -1.94
C VAL A 145 16.62 19.70 -1.81
N GLY A 146 17.10 20.43 -2.82
CA GLY A 146 18.42 21.05 -2.77
C GLY A 146 18.61 21.87 -1.48
N ASN A 147 19.86 22.21 -1.15
CA ASN A 147 20.19 23.03 0.02
C ASN A 147 19.51 24.42 0.07
N ALA A 148 18.74 24.77 -0.96
CA ALA A 148 17.96 25.99 -1.09
C ALA A 148 16.65 25.93 -0.28
N PHE A 149 16.78 25.92 1.05
CA PHE A 149 15.76 26.57 1.86
C PHE A 149 16.14 28.05 1.91
N ASP A 150 15.37 28.89 1.22
CA ASP A 150 15.53 30.34 1.34
C ASP A 150 15.32 30.71 2.81
N LEU A 151 16.39 31.26 3.40
CA LEU A 151 16.52 31.63 4.81
C LEU A 151 15.47 32.67 5.25
N ASN A 152 14.68 33.21 4.33
CA ASN A 152 13.68 34.24 4.58
C ASN A 152 12.20 33.76 4.57
N SER A 153 11.89 32.50 4.23
CA SER A 153 10.50 31.99 4.18
C SER A 153 10.21 30.96 5.29
N ILE A 154 10.18 31.40 6.55
CA ILE A 154 10.09 30.51 7.71
C ILE A 154 8.61 30.30 8.13
N PHE A 155 7.94 29.39 7.42
CA PHE A 155 6.68 28.68 7.76
C PHE A 155 5.46 29.46 8.31
N PRO A 156 5.11 30.68 7.83
CA PRO A 156 4.04 31.44 8.49
C PRO A 156 2.67 30.74 8.46
N ASN A 157 2.33 30.07 7.34
CA ASN A 157 0.96 29.57 7.13
C ASN A 157 0.83 28.04 7.15
N LEU A 158 1.94 27.29 7.03
CA LEU A 158 1.91 25.82 7.14
C LEU A 158 1.77 25.31 8.57
N VAL A 159 2.17 26.13 9.56
CA VAL A 159 1.89 25.88 10.98
C VAL A 159 0.40 26.05 11.27
N ASN A 160 -0.29 26.90 10.49
CA ASN A 160 -1.71 27.24 10.62
C ASN A 160 -2.56 26.61 9.51
N PHE A 161 -2.19 25.40 9.05
CA PHE A 161 -2.93 24.72 8.00
C PHE A 161 -4.42 24.61 8.34
N HIS A 162 -5.26 25.26 7.53
CA HIS A 162 -6.70 25.22 7.69
C HIS A 162 -7.29 24.14 6.77
N LEU A 163 -7.75 23.05 7.37
CA LEU A 163 -8.46 22.01 6.64
C LEU A 163 -9.85 22.52 6.25
N THR A 164 -10.02 22.86 4.98
CA THR A 164 -11.33 23.27 4.46
C THR A 164 -12.38 22.16 4.66
N PRO A 165 -13.68 22.49 4.79
CA PRO A 165 -14.73 21.48 4.84
C PRO A 165 -14.79 20.64 3.56
N VAL A 166 -15.23 19.39 3.67
CA VAL A 166 -15.43 18.52 2.50
C VAL A 166 -16.59 19.07 1.68
N PRO A 167 -16.40 19.36 0.38
CA PRO A 167 -17.48 19.85 -0.48
C PRO A 167 -18.57 18.79 -0.60
N GLN A 168 -19.83 19.23 -0.57
CA GLN A 168 -20.98 18.37 -0.83
C GLN A 168 -21.07 18.13 -2.34
N LEU A 169 -20.98 16.88 -2.76
CA LEU A 169 -21.04 16.50 -4.16
C LEU A 169 -22.44 15.97 -4.50
N PRO A 170 -22.95 16.21 -5.72
CA PRO A 170 -24.24 15.68 -6.14
C PRO A 170 -24.21 14.15 -6.20
N LEU A 171 -25.32 13.55 -5.79
CA LEU A 171 -25.48 12.11 -5.74
C LEU A 171 -26.67 11.72 -6.61
N GLN A 172 -26.52 10.62 -7.34
CA GLN A 172 -27.57 10.11 -8.22
C GLN A 172 -27.84 8.64 -7.92
N ASN A 173 -29.10 8.25 -8.07
CA ASN A 173 -29.49 6.85 -8.04
C ASN A 173 -29.09 6.18 -9.36
N LEU A 174 -28.01 5.39 -9.31
CA LEU A 174 -27.45 4.64 -10.44
C LEU A 174 -28.23 3.36 -10.75
N LEU A 175 -29.21 3.00 -9.91
CA LEU A 175 -30.13 1.88 -10.15
C LEU A 175 -31.48 2.33 -10.73
N ASN A 176 -31.66 3.62 -11.01
CA ASN A 176 -32.87 4.11 -11.64
C ASN A 176 -33.04 3.49 -13.05
N GLY A 177 -34.22 2.89 -13.30
CA GLY A 177 -34.51 2.19 -14.57
C GLY A 177 -33.81 0.84 -14.75
N VAL A 178 -33.13 0.32 -13.72
CA VAL A 178 -32.49 -1.00 -13.74
C VAL A 178 -33.53 -2.08 -13.37
N PRO A 179 -33.61 -3.23 -14.08
CA PRO A 179 -34.47 -4.36 -13.71
C PRO A 179 -34.29 -4.83 -12.26
N ASN A 180 -35.38 -5.20 -11.58
CA ASN A 180 -35.36 -5.61 -10.17
C ASN A 180 -34.39 -6.76 -9.87
N ILE A 181 -34.29 -7.76 -10.75
CA ILE A 181 -33.35 -8.88 -10.59
C ILE A 181 -31.88 -8.42 -10.58
N LEU A 182 -31.55 -7.36 -11.33
CA LEU A 182 -30.21 -6.78 -11.34
C LEU A 182 -29.96 -5.92 -10.10
N GLN A 183 -30.99 -5.22 -9.60
CA GLN A 183 -30.90 -4.44 -8.35
C GLN A 183 -30.64 -5.35 -7.12
N GLN A 184 -31.13 -6.60 -7.15
CA GLN A 184 -30.96 -7.58 -6.08
C GLN A 184 -29.54 -8.16 -5.98
N VAL A 185 -28.70 -8.00 -7.01
CA VAL A 185 -27.27 -8.29 -6.90
C VAL A 185 -26.63 -7.13 -6.16
N VAL A 186 -26.81 -7.18 -4.83
CA VAL A 186 -26.50 -6.09 -3.90
C VAL A 186 -25.04 -5.71 -3.99
N VAL A 187 -24.84 -4.40 -4.11
CA VAL A 187 -23.59 -3.68 -3.95
C VAL A 187 -23.34 -3.61 -2.44
N PRO A 188 -22.44 -4.41 -1.83
CA PRO A 188 -22.10 -4.24 -0.42
C PRO A 188 -21.81 -2.76 -0.12
N LEU A 189 -22.34 -2.29 1.00
CA LEU A 189 -22.12 -0.93 1.45
C LEU A 189 -20.62 -0.80 1.78
N VAL A 190 -19.93 0.01 0.96
CA VAL A 190 -18.50 0.31 1.10
C VAL A 190 -18.17 0.62 2.56
N GLY A 191 -17.17 -0.06 3.10
CA GLY A 191 -16.65 0.16 4.44
C GLY A 191 -17.45 -0.48 5.59
N GLN A 192 -18.52 -1.24 5.33
CA GLN A 192 -19.19 -2.03 6.37
C GLN A 192 -18.53 -3.40 6.57
N ILE A 193 -18.62 -3.91 7.81
CA ILE A 193 -18.15 -5.25 8.20
C ILE A 193 -19.24 -5.99 8.96
N THR A 194 -19.10 -7.31 9.03
CA THR A 194 -19.98 -8.16 9.85
C THR A 194 -19.76 -7.88 11.34
N ALA A 195 -20.78 -8.19 12.17
CA ALA A 195 -20.67 -8.08 13.62
C ALA A 195 -19.51 -8.91 14.20
N ILE A 196 -19.25 -10.10 13.62
CA ILE A 196 -18.16 -10.98 14.01
C ILE A 196 -16.80 -10.32 13.73
N ALA A 197 -16.62 -9.78 12.51
CA ALA A 197 -15.40 -9.06 12.14
C ALA A 197 -15.17 -7.84 13.04
N LYS A 198 -16.22 -7.06 13.31
CA LYS A 198 -16.17 -5.92 14.23
C LYS A 198 -15.69 -6.35 15.61
N GLN A 199 -16.30 -7.40 16.18
CA GLN A 199 -15.92 -7.87 17.51
C GLN A 199 -14.47 -8.37 17.56
N ALA A 200 -14.00 -9.06 16.51
CA ALA A 200 -12.60 -9.50 16.42
C ALA A 200 -11.64 -8.31 16.48
N ILE A 201 -11.93 -7.23 15.74
CA ILE A 201 -11.13 -6.00 15.75
C ILE A 201 -11.15 -5.34 17.14
N LEU A 202 -12.33 -5.20 17.75
CA LEU A 202 -12.47 -4.59 19.08
C LEU A 202 -11.70 -5.38 20.15
N ASN A 203 -11.69 -6.71 20.07
CA ASN A 203 -10.95 -7.56 21.00
C ASN A 203 -9.43 -7.30 20.93
N ILE A 204 -8.87 -7.13 19.73
CA ILE A 204 -7.45 -6.78 19.55
C ILE A 204 -7.14 -5.46 20.26
N CYS A 205 -7.99 -4.45 20.06
CA CYS A 205 -7.76 -3.11 20.58
C CYS A 205 -7.89 -3.03 22.11
N SER A 206 -8.84 -3.76 22.69
CA SER A 206 -8.97 -3.88 24.14
C SER A 206 -7.76 -4.56 24.80
N GLN A 207 -7.09 -5.47 24.09
CA GLN A 207 -5.91 -6.18 24.62
C GLN A 207 -4.61 -5.37 24.51
N ARG A 208 -4.40 -4.63 23.42
CA ARG A 208 -3.15 -3.88 23.20
C ARG A 208 -3.15 -2.44 23.72
N GLY A 209 -4.31 -1.79 23.82
CA GLY A 209 -4.44 -0.41 24.32
C GLY A 209 -3.78 0.67 23.45
N ASP A 210 -3.31 0.34 22.24
CA ASP A 210 -2.57 1.25 21.35
C ASP A 210 -3.28 1.57 20.03
N CYS A 211 -4.46 0.98 19.75
CA CYS A 211 -5.21 1.21 18.51
C CYS A 211 -5.62 2.67 18.27
N LEU A 212 -5.68 3.50 19.31
CA LEU A 212 -5.99 4.93 19.21
C LEU A 212 -4.74 5.80 19.03
N LYS A 213 -3.53 5.24 19.16
CA LYS A 213 -2.27 6.00 19.12
C LYS A 213 -1.69 5.98 17.72
N GLN A 214 -1.28 7.14 17.22
CA GLN A 214 -0.52 7.20 15.97
C GLN A 214 0.88 6.64 16.17
N LYS A 215 1.29 5.75 15.25
CA LYS A 215 2.62 5.15 15.27
C LYS A 215 3.65 6.10 14.67
N PRO A 216 4.83 6.27 15.30
CA PRO A 216 5.97 7.01 14.77
C PRO A 216 6.26 6.76 13.29
N GLU A 217 6.25 5.49 12.87
CA GLU A 217 6.55 5.04 11.51
C GLU A 217 5.50 5.52 10.50
N SER A 218 4.23 5.57 10.91
CA SER A 218 3.14 6.06 10.05
C SER A 218 3.28 7.57 9.80
N LEU A 219 3.48 8.35 10.87
CA LEU A 219 3.71 9.79 10.74
C LEU A 219 4.99 10.08 9.96
N ASN A 220 5.99 9.22 10.10
CA ASN A 220 7.21 9.31 9.34
C ASN A 220 6.96 9.11 7.83
N MET A 221 6.21 8.08 7.46
CA MET A 221 5.86 7.82 6.06
C MET A 221 5.05 8.97 5.47
N ARG A 222 4.05 9.48 6.20
CA ARG A 222 3.25 10.64 5.77
C ARG A 222 4.11 11.88 5.54
N ALA A 223 4.99 12.19 6.48
CA ALA A 223 5.86 13.37 6.39
C ALA A 223 6.80 13.29 5.18
N SER A 224 7.31 12.10 4.94
CA SER A 224 8.16 11.76 3.82
C SER A 224 7.46 11.93 2.46
N ILE A 225 6.23 11.42 2.33
CA ILE A 225 5.40 11.59 1.13
C ILE A 225 5.11 13.08 0.89
N ALA A 226 4.78 13.84 1.94
CA ALA A 226 4.51 15.27 1.82
C ALA A 226 5.71 16.06 1.28
N GLU A 227 6.92 15.78 1.79
CA GLU A 227 8.15 16.43 1.33
C GLU A 227 8.41 16.14 -0.15
N GLN A 228 8.21 14.90 -0.57
CA GLN A 228 8.43 14.45 -1.94
C GLN A 228 7.42 15.05 -2.92
N GLU A 229 6.14 14.97 -2.58
CA GLU A 229 5.06 15.51 -3.41
C GLU A 229 5.18 17.03 -3.56
N ALA A 230 5.58 17.73 -2.49
CA ALA A 230 5.87 19.16 -2.55
C ALA A 230 7.08 19.46 -3.45
N ALA A 231 8.14 18.64 -3.41
CA ALA A 231 9.32 18.81 -4.25
C ALA A 231 8.98 18.68 -5.74
N ILE A 232 8.21 17.65 -6.12
CA ILE A 232 7.74 17.49 -7.50
C ILE A 232 6.81 18.63 -7.90
N ALA A 233 5.86 18.99 -7.03
CA ALA A 233 4.95 20.09 -7.31
C ALA A 233 5.71 21.40 -7.62
N ARG A 234 6.75 21.72 -6.85
CA ARG A 234 7.61 22.91 -7.07
C ARG A 234 8.43 22.80 -8.35
N ALA A 235 9.06 21.65 -8.61
CA ALA A 235 9.86 21.44 -9.81
C ALA A 235 9.04 21.60 -11.10
N HIS A 236 7.77 21.20 -11.07
CA HIS A 236 6.91 21.26 -12.24
C HIS A 236 6.06 22.54 -12.34
N HIS A 237 6.01 23.36 -11.28
CA HIS A 237 5.28 24.62 -11.23
C HIS A 237 6.12 25.78 -10.64
N PRO A 238 7.25 26.16 -11.26
CA PRO A 238 8.20 27.13 -10.70
C PRO A 238 7.63 28.54 -10.49
N GLY A 239 6.52 28.89 -11.14
CA GLY A 239 5.85 30.18 -10.98
C GLY A 239 4.78 30.23 -9.89
N ARG A 240 4.49 29.10 -9.23
CA ARG A 240 3.47 29.04 -8.16
C ARG A 240 4.12 29.27 -6.79
N PRO A 241 3.48 30.03 -5.87
CA PRO A 241 3.99 30.19 -4.52
C PRO A 241 4.20 28.84 -3.83
N GLN A 242 5.38 28.62 -3.23
CA GLN A 242 5.72 27.34 -2.59
C GLN A 242 4.72 26.95 -1.49
N GLU A 243 4.26 27.94 -0.74
CA GLU A 243 3.28 27.76 0.33
C GLU A 243 1.95 27.22 -0.19
N GLN A 244 1.49 27.71 -1.34
CA GLN A 244 0.27 27.22 -1.98
C GLN A 244 0.42 25.74 -2.35
N LEU A 245 1.55 25.35 -2.93
CA LEU A 245 1.83 23.96 -3.30
C LEU A 245 1.90 23.05 -2.07
N ASP A 246 2.54 23.51 -0.99
CA ASP A 246 2.59 22.77 0.28
C ASP A 246 1.19 22.60 0.90
N ASN A 247 0.35 23.66 0.89
CA ASN A 247 -1.02 23.59 1.38
C ASN A 247 -1.87 22.61 0.56
N GLU A 248 -1.68 22.52 -0.75
CA GLU A 248 -2.36 21.56 -1.61
C GLU A 248 -1.97 20.11 -1.29
N VAL A 249 -0.68 19.86 -1.08
CA VAL A 249 -0.17 18.54 -0.66
C VAL A 249 -0.75 18.18 0.71
N GLU A 250 -0.74 19.10 1.66
CA GLU A 250 -1.29 18.84 3.00
C GLU A 250 -2.80 18.63 3.01
N LEU A 251 -3.54 19.41 2.23
CA LEU A 251 -4.97 19.22 2.05
C LEU A 251 -5.27 17.83 1.52
N ARG A 252 -4.54 17.39 0.49
CA ARG A 252 -4.71 16.05 -0.07
C ARG A 252 -4.42 14.94 0.94
N LEU A 253 -3.30 15.01 1.67
CA LEU A 253 -2.96 14.00 2.67
C LEU A 253 -3.95 14.00 3.85
N ALA A 254 -4.42 15.16 4.27
CA ALA A 254 -5.46 15.29 5.29
C ALA A 254 -6.80 14.70 4.80
N ARG A 255 -7.15 14.88 3.53
CA ARG A 255 -8.34 14.27 2.91
C ARG A 255 -8.23 12.75 2.82
N THR A 256 -7.07 12.21 2.45
CA THR A 256 -6.80 10.77 2.53
C THR A 256 -7.03 10.22 3.93
N PHE A 257 -6.56 10.94 4.95
CA PHE A 257 -6.80 10.57 6.34
C PHE A 257 -8.29 10.63 6.71
N GLN A 258 -9.03 11.65 6.25
CA GLN A 258 -10.49 11.74 6.43
C GLN A 258 -11.24 10.59 5.76
N VAL A 259 -10.80 10.09 4.60
CA VAL A 259 -11.35 8.88 3.97
C VAL A 259 -11.20 7.69 4.92
N LYS A 260 -10.01 7.47 5.48
CA LYS A 260 -9.78 6.38 6.44
C LYS A 260 -10.64 6.50 7.69
N LYS A 261 -10.79 7.71 8.24
CA LYS A 261 -11.67 7.95 9.39
C LYS A 261 -13.14 7.68 9.05
N ALA A 262 -13.59 8.08 7.85
CA ALA A 262 -14.94 7.77 7.38
C ALA A 262 -15.18 6.25 7.28
N LEU A 263 -14.18 5.49 6.81
CA LEU A 263 -14.23 4.02 6.78
C LEU A 263 -14.32 3.40 8.17
N ILE A 264 -13.50 3.85 9.13
CA ILE A 264 -13.55 3.39 10.53
C ILE A 264 -14.92 3.66 11.15
N ARG A 265 -15.48 4.85 10.93
CA ARG A 265 -16.83 5.20 11.40
C ARG A 265 -17.90 4.32 10.75
N LYS A 266 -17.82 4.10 9.43
CA LYS A 266 -18.76 3.24 8.70
C LYS A 266 -18.71 1.78 9.16
N ALA A 267 -17.54 1.31 9.57
CA ALA A 267 -17.32 0.01 10.20
C ALA A 267 -17.81 -0.07 11.66
N GLY A 268 -18.22 1.06 12.24
CA GLY A 268 -18.64 1.16 13.64
C GLY A 268 -17.48 0.98 14.63
N LEU A 269 -16.25 1.33 14.23
CA LEU A 269 -15.01 1.22 15.02
C LEU A 269 -14.54 2.58 15.58
N GLU A 270 -15.33 3.64 15.37
CA GLU A 270 -15.06 4.98 15.90
C GLU A 270 -14.95 4.94 17.43
N GLY A 271 -13.97 5.67 17.98
CA GLY A 271 -13.65 5.67 19.41
C GLY A 271 -12.84 4.46 19.88
N HIS A 272 -12.64 3.44 19.05
CA HIS A 272 -11.85 2.24 19.39
C HIS A 272 -10.60 2.07 18.53
N VAL A 273 -10.64 2.55 17.29
CA VAL A 273 -9.53 2.48 16.34
C VAL A 273 -9.30 3.85 15.73
N GLU A 274 -8.06 4.33 15.78
CA GLU A 274 -7.61 5.46 14.96
C GLU A 274 -6.81 4.89 13.78
N PRO A 275 -7.20 5.16 12.52
CA PRO A 275 -6.49 4.62 11.37
C PRO A 275 -5.08 5.20 11.29
N ALA A 276 -4.17 4.51 10.61
CA ALA A 276 -2.80 5.01 10.43
C ALA A 276 -2.79 6.27 9.55
N ASN A 277 -2.23 7.37 10.08
CA ASN A 277 -1.98 8.60 9.32
C ASN A 277 -0.64 8.51 8.59
N ASN A 278 -0.58 7.62 7.59
CA ASN A 278 0.62 7.30 6.81
C ASN A 278 0.69 7.97 5.43
N GLY A 279 -0.29 8.80 5.07
CA GLY A 279 -0.30 9.58 3.82
C GLY A 279 -0.76 8.84 2.57
N VAL A 280 -0.98 7.52 2.66
CA VAL A 280 -1.44 6.65 1.56
C VAL A 280 -2.80 6.05 1.89
N TYR A 281 -3.56 5.69 0.88
CA TYR A 281 -4.75 4.84 0.97
C TYR A 281 -4.37 3.43 0.54
N GLN A 282 -4.89 2.39 1.22
CA GLN A 282 -4.62 0.99 0.83
C GLN A 282 -3.12 0.70 0.68
N GLU A 283 -2.28 1.16 1.60
CA GLU A 283 -0.79 0.99 1.63
C GLU A 283 0.05 1.66 0.51
N ASP A 284 -0.39 1.73 -0.75
CA ASP A 284 0.40 2.26 -1.88
C ASP A 284 -0.36 3.22 -2.82
N ILE A 285 -1.63 3.53 -2.55
CA ILE A 285 -2.41 4.45 -3.38
C ILE A 285 -2.32 5.89 -2.86
N LEU A 286 -1.94 6.81 -3.75
CA LEU A 286 -2.12 8.24 -3.56
C LEU A 286 -3.48 8.68 -4.10
N LEU A 287 -4.27 9.36 -3.26
CA LEU A 287 -5.55 9.93 -3.67
C LEU A 287 -5.39 11.40 -4.02
N THR A 288 -5.99 11.84 -5.13
CA THR A 288 -6.23 13.27 -5.37
C THR A 288 -7.26 13.82 -4.40
N GLU A 289 -7.30 15.15 -4.25
CA GLU A 289 -8.34 15.79 -3.43
C GLU A 289 -9.75 15.45 -3.94
N GLN A 290 -9.94 15.42 -5.26
CA GLN A 290 -11.22 15.08 -5.88
C GLN A 290 -11.59 13.61 -5.60
N GLN A 291 -10.64 12.67 -5.70
CA GLN A 291 -10.84 11.25 -5.32
C GLN A 291 -11.26 11.13 -3.87
N ALA A 292 -10.54 11.76 -2.96
CA ALA A 292 -10.84 11.68 -1.54
C ALA A 292 -12.19 12.34 -1.20
N ASN A 293 -12.52 13.50 -1.77
CA ASN A 293 -13.82 14.15 -1.60
C ASN A 293 -14.96 13.26 -2.10
N ALA A 294 -14.82 12.62 -3.27
CA ALA A 294 -15.80 11.70 -3.81
C ALA A 294 -16.00 10.47 -2.91
N LEU A 295 -14.91 9.88 -2.42
CA LEU A 295 -14.96 8.74 -1.49
C LEU A 295 -15.64 9.12 -0.17
N ILE A 296 -15.32 10.28 0.41
CA ILE A 296 -15.94 10.74 1.66
C ILE A 296 -17.45 10.95 1.48
N ASN A 297 -17.85 11.64 0.41
CA ASN A 297 -19.27 11.82 0.10
C ASN A 297 -19.95 10.45 -0.02
N GLN A 298 -19.36 9.53 -0.78
CA GLN A 298 -19.90 8.19 -0.97
C GLN A 298 -20.03 7.38 0.33
N ILE A 299 -18.98 7.31 1.15
CA ILE A 299 -18.97 6.54 2.41
C ILE A 299 -20.02 7.08 3.40
N ASN A 300 -20.16 8.40 3.43
CA ASN A 300 -21.13 9.07 4.29
C ASN A 300 -22.57 8.85 3.84
N GLN A 301 -22.79 8.56 2.56
CA GLN A 301 -24.10 8.16 2.08
C GLN A 301 -24.44 6.75 2.56
N ASN A 302 -25.68 6.57 2.99
CA ASN A 302 -26.16 5.33 3.59
C ASN A 302 -27.14 4.60 2.66
N SER A 303 -26.85 4.58 1.37
CA SER A 303 -27.73 3.99 0.36
C SER A 303 -26.93 3.30 -0.74
N ALA A 304 -27.16 2.00 -0.90
CA ALA A 304 -26.61 1.24 -2.01
C ALA A 304 -27.18 1.78 -3.35
N GLY A 305 -26.42 1.67 -4.43
CA GLY A 305 -26.87 2.13 -5.75
C GLY A 305 -26.84 3.64 -5.94
N VAL A 306 -26.49 4.43 -4.93
CA VAL A 306 -26.30 5.88 -5.06
C VAL A 306 -24.82 6.17 -5.23
N GLY A 307 -24.46 6.99 -6.21
CA GLY A 307 -23.06 7.33 -6.49
C GLY A 307 -22.85 8.81 -6.72
N VAL A 308 -21.65 9.29 -6.41
CA VAL A 308 -21.19 10.63 -6.82
C VAL A 308 -21.02 10.66 -8.33
N VAL A 309 -21.75 11.55 -9.00
CA VAL A 309 -21.64 11.77 -10.45
C VAL A 309 -21.07 13.16 -10.70
N PRO A 310 -20.13 13.32 -11.65
CA PRO A 310 -19.63 14.63 -12.06
C PRO A 310 -20.73 15.60 -12.45
N GLN A 311 -20.58 16.86 -12.03
CA GLN A 311 -21.34 17.96 -12.61
C GLN A 311 -20.86 18.18 -14.06
N PRO A 312 -21.77 18.34 -15.04
CA PRO A 312 -21.38 18.70 -16.39
C PRO A 312 -20.64 20.04 -16.36
N SER A 313 -19.36 20.04 -16.73
CA SER A 313 -18.62 21.30 -16.91
C SER A 313 -19.27 22.08 -18.06
N ARG A 314 -19.45 23.40 -17.91
CA ARG A 314 -20.08 24.29 -18.92
C ARG A 314 -19.39 24.29 -20.31
N PHE A 315 -18.27 23.56 -20.49
CA PHE A 315 -17.42 23.62 -21.68
C PHE A 315 -17.12 22.27 -22.37
N LYS A 316 -17.80 21.16 -22.03
CA LYS A 316 -17.68 19.91 -22.83
C LYS A 316 -19.05 19.33 -23.15
N ARG A 317 -19.33 19.21 -24.46
CA ARG A 317 -20.53 18.53 -24.98
C ARG A 317 -20.46 17.04 -24.62
N ALA A 318 -21.60 16.50 -24.18
CA ALA A 318 -21.80 15.12 -23.78
C ALA A 318 -21.35 14.14 -24.88
N GLY A 319 -20.29 13.39 -24.58
CA GLY A 319 -19.71 12.35 -25.43
C GLY A 319 -19.64 11.01 -24.70
N ASN A 320 -20.74 10.53 -24.11
CA ASN A 320 -21.17 9.13 -24.15
C ASN A 320 -20.12 8.00 -23.97
N SER A 321 -19.13 8.11 -23.07
CA SER A 321 -18.31 6.99 -22.59
C SER A 321 -18.51 6.81 -21.09
N LEU A 322 -18.82 5.60 -20.63
CA LEU A 322 -18.98 5.31 -19.20
C LEU A 322 -17.65 4.91 -18.55
N TYR A 323 -16.64 5.74 -18.80
CA TYR A 323 -15.85 6.28 -17.71
C TYR A 323 -16.55 7.59 -17.36
N LEU A 324 -17.16 7.69 -16.17
CA LEU A 324 -17.86 8.92 -15.78
C LEU A 324 -16.91 10.12 -15.97
N GLU A 325 -17.09 10.88 -17.05
CA GLU A 325 -16.29 12.06 -17.35
C GLU A 325 -16.45 13.04 -16.19
N GLY A 326 -15.48 13.02 -15.26
CA GLY A 326 -15.45 13.81 -14.03
C GLY A 326 -15.73 13.07 -12.71
N VAL A 327 -15.79 11.73 -12.70
CA VAL A 327 -15.31 10.99 -11.53
C VAL A 327 -13.78 10.97 -11.63
N PRO A 328 -13.03 11.13 -10.52
CA PRO A 328 -11.68 11.67 -10.58
C PRO A 328 -10.57 10.70 -11.06
N ASN A 329 -10.92 9.49 -11.50
CA ASN A 329 -9.98 8.57 -12.14
C ASN A 329 -10.08 8.78 -13.66
N GLN A 330 -9.11 9.47 -14.25
CA GLN A 330 -9.11 9.74 -15.69
C GLN A 330 -8.37 8.64 -16.44
N GLN A 331 -8.85 8.24 -17.62
CA GLN A 331 -8.10 7.34 -18.49
C GLN A 331 -7.01 8.09 -19.25
N TRP A 332 -6.01 7.35 -19.70
CA TRP A 332 -5.07 7.84 -20.69
C TRP A 332 -5.74 7.95 -22.08
N PRO A 333 -5.38 8.97 -22.89
CA PRO A 333 -5.92 9.11 -24.24
C PRO A 333 -5.73 7.84 -25.07
N LEU A 334 -6.80 7.37 -25.70
CA LEU A 334 -6.78 6.17 -26.53
C LEU A 334 -6.06 6.44 -27.86
N GLY A 335 -5.41 5.40 -28.41
CA GLY A 335 -4.78 5.45 -29.73
C GLY A 335 -3.52 6.32 -29.83
N GLN A 336 -3.03 6.88 -28.72
CA GLN A 336 -1.78 7.64 -28.66
C GLN A 336 -0.80 7.00 -27.69
N PRO A 337 0.52 7.01 -27.97
CA PRO A 337 1.50 6.50 -27.03
C PRO A 337 1.49 7.30 -25.72
N ILE A 338 1.38 6.61 -24.59
CA ILE A 338 1.52 7.20 -23.26
C ILE A 338 2.99 7.60 -23.10
N GLN A 339 3.24 8.89 -22.94
CA GLN A 339 4.60 9.38 -22.74
C GLN A 339 5.05 9.08 -21.32
N TYR A 340 6.30 8.67 -21.14
CA TYR A 340 6.91 8.53 -19.83
C TYR A 340 8.34 9.04 -19.82
N MET A 341 8.81 9.42 -18.63
CA MET A 341 10.19 9.83 -18.42
C MET A 341 10.66 9.52 -17.01
N PHE A 342 11.97 9.66 -16.80
CA PHE A 342 12.63 9.42 -15.52
C PHE A 342 13.00 10.74 -14.84
N ASP A 343 12.75 10.80 -13.53
CA ASP A 343 13.31 11.84 -12.68
C ASP A 343 14.84 11.69 -12.58
N VAL A 344 15.50 12.80 -12.27
CA VAL A 344 16.96 12.85 -12.06
C VAL A 344 17.45 11.91 -10.95
N SER A 345 16.57 11.48 -10.04
CA SER A 345 16.86 10.48 -9.00
C SER A 345 17.03 9.06 -9.55
N VAL A 346 16.47 8.73 -10.71
CA VAL A 346 16.61 7.40 -11.35
C VAL A 346 17.87 7.40 -12.22
N THR A 347 19.03 7.35 -11.55
CA THR A 347 20.34 7.47 -12.22
C THR A 347 20.85 6.15 -12.78
N SER A 348 20.53 5.03 -12.13
CA SER A 348 21.00 3.69 -12.50
C SER A 348 20.31 3.18 -13.76
N GLU A 349 21.10 2.70 -14.72
CA GLU A 349 20.56 2.07 -15.93
C GLU A 349 19.82 0.76 -15.61
N ALA A 350 20.22 0.05 -14.55
CA ALA A 350 19.47 -1.11 -14.07
C ALA A 350 18.06 -0.73 -13.58
N ASP A 351 17.95 0.41 -12.88
CA ASP A 351 16.66 0.91 -12.37
C ASP A 351 15.75 1.34 -13.54
N LYS A 352 16.31 2.05 -14.53
CA LYS A 352 15.58 2.40 -15.77
C LYS A 352 15.15 1.15 -16.54
N ASN A 353 16.02 0.16 -16.65
CA ASN A 353 15.71 -1.09 -17.33
C ASN A 353 14.61 -1.90 -16.64
N ALA A 354 14.52 -1.87 -15.31
CA ALA A 354 13.39 -2.49 -14.59
C ALA A 354 12.06 -1.85 -14.98
N VAL A 355 12.00 -0.51 -15.08
CA VAL A 355 10.80 0.20 -15.56
C VAL A 355 10.52 -0.11 -17.03
N ARG A 356 11.54 -0.11 -17.89
CA ARG A 356 11.37 -0.46 -19.31
C ARG A 356 10.87 -1.90 -19.48
N GLN A 357 11.31 -2.85 -18.66
CA GLN A 357 10.80 -4.23 -18.67
C GLN A 357 9.31 -4.26 -18.32
N ALA A 358 8.88 -3.56 -17.27
CA ALA A 358 7.47 -3.43 -16.91
C ALA A 358 6.63 -2.85 -18.07
N ILE A 359 7.08 -1.74 -18.65
CA ILE A 359 6.42 -1.12 -19.80
C ILE A 359 6.35 -2.06 -21.01
N ASN A 360 7.46 -2.74 -21.32
CA ASN A 360 7.55 -3.70 -22.43
C ASN A 360 6.57 -4.88 -22.24
N GLU A 361 6.40 -5.37 -21.02
CA GLU A 361 5.43 -6.42 -20.73
C GLU A 361 3.98 -5.96 -21.02
N ILE A 362 3.60 -4.76 -20.60
CA ILE A 362 2.27 -4.20 -20.88
C ILE A 362 2.03 -4.08 -22.39
N GLN A 363 2.91 -3.41 -23.13
CA GLN A 363 2.70 -3.16 -24.56
C GLN A 363 2.77 -4.44 -25.41
N SER A 364 3.54 -5.46 -24.99
CA SER A 364 3.64 -6.73 -25.72
C SER A 364 2.39 -7.58 -25.56
N ARG A 365 1.71 -7.52 -24.40
CA ARG A 365 0.51 -8.30 -24.12
C ARG A 365 -0.79 -7.55 -24.40
N VAL A 366 -0.75 -6.22 -24.35
CA VAL A 366 -1.88 -5.30 -24.63
C VAL A 366 -1.53 -4.43 -25.85
N GLN A 367 -1.65 -5.02 -27.04
CA GLN A 367 -1.13 -4.43 -28.30
C GLN A 367 -1.72 -3.06 -28.68
N CYS A 368 -2.87 -2.66 -28.14
CA CYS A 368 -3.44 -1.32 -28.38
C CYS A 368 -2.83 -0.22 -27.48
N LEU A 369 -2.15 -0.62 -26.40
CA LEU A 369 -1.45 0.30 -25.50
C LEU A 369 0.01 0.38 -25.92
N SER A 370 0.49 1.59 -26.15
CA SER A 370 1.88 1.86 -26.48
C SER A 370 2.42 2.95 -25.57
N PHE A 371 3.73 2.90 -25.35
CA PHE A 371 4.43 3.84 -24.49
C PHE A 371 5.60 4.46 -25.25
N ARG A 372 5.93 5.71 -24.91
CA ARG A 372 7.07 6.42 -25.50
C ARG A 372 7.90 7.07 -24.41
N GLU A 373 9.13 6.58 -24.24
CA GLU A 373 10.12 7.24 -23.40
C GLU A 373 10.50 8.60 -24.01
N VAL A 374 10.55 9.64 -23.19
CA VAL A 374 11.00 10.96 -23.59
C VAL A 374 12.09 11.48 -22.66
N ASN A 375 13.10 12.14 -23.23
CA ASN A 375 14.24 12.70 -22.50
C ASN A 375 14.03 14.15 -22.03
N SER A 376 12.92 14.77 -22.43
CA SER A 376 12.55 16.15 -22.10
C SER A 376 11.09 16.22 -21.73
N LYS A 377 10.73 17.15 -20.83
CA LYS A 377 9.37 17.31 -20.31
C LYS A 377 8.39 17.50 -21.48
N PRO A 378 7.42 16.59 -21.68
CA PRO A 378 6.46 16.73 -22.76
C PRO A 378 5.43 17.81 -22.46
N THR A 379 4.74 18.28 -23.51
CA THR A 379 3.65 19.27 -23.39
C THR A 379 2.38 18.67 -22.81
N GLY A 380 2.12 17.39 -23.09
CA GLY A 380 0.98 16.64 -22.58
C GLY A 380 1.26 15.91 -21.27
N SER A 381 0.22 15.27 -20.75
CA SER A 381 0.30 14.47 -19.54
C SER A 381 1.22 13.26 -19.75
N HIS A 382 1.98 12.89 -18.73
CA HIS A 382 2.98 11.84 -18.83
C HIS A 382 3.23 11.16 -17.50
N LEU A 383 3.67 9.90 -17.58
CA LEU A 383 4.17 9.15 -16.43
C LEU A 383 5.56 9.67 -16.05
N TYR A 384 5.80 9.84 -14.77
CA TYR A 384 7.05 10.39 -14.23
C TYR A 384 7.61 9.45 -13.16
N TYR A 385 8.62 8.65 -13.52
CA TYR A 385 9.19 7.64 -12.62
C TYR A 385 10.23 8.26 -11.70
N VAL A 386 10.03 8.11 -10.39
CA VAL A 386 10.84 8.75 -9.34
C VAL A 386 11.41 7.70 -8.42
N LYS A 387 12.73 7.73 -8.19
CA LYS A 387 13.36 6.82 -7.22
C LYS A 387 13.12 7.32 -5.81
N TYR A 388 12.66 6.43 -4.96
CA TYR A 388 12.41 6.72 -3.57
C TYR A 388 12.72 5.52 -2.67
N ALA A 389 13.60 5.71 -1.70
CA ALA A 389 14.01 4.67 -0.77
C ALA A 389 13.65 5.08 0.65
N LEU A 390 12.64 4.41 1.23
CA LEU A 390 12.37 4.41 2.66
C LEU A 390 12.28 2.98 3.18
N PRO A 391 12.58 2.75 4.47
CA PRO A 391 12.27 1.49 5.11
C PRO A 391 10.79 1.11 4.95
N GLY A 392 10.52 -0.09 4.44
CA GLY A 392 9.16 -0.62 4.26
C GLY A 392 8.37 -0.05 3.07
N PHE A 393 8.99 0.80 2.24
CA PHE A 393 8.38 1.35 1.02
C PHE A 393 8.92 0.61 -0.23
N CYS A 394 8.03 0.20 -1.12
CA CYS A 394 8.37 -0.42 -2.39
C CYS A 394 7.88 0.37 -3.61
N GLY A 395 6.62 0.79 -3.58
CA GLY A 395 6.01 1.56 -4.65
C GLY A 395 4.82 2.36 -4.14
N GLN A 396 4.46 3.42 -4.85
CA GLN A 396 3.17 4.08 -4.72
C GLN A 396 2.84 4.81 -6.02
N SER A 397 1.54 4.90 -6.32
CA SER A 397 1.02 5.60 -7.48
C SER A 397 -0.36 6.19 -7.20
N TYR A 398 -0.74 7.15 -8.04
CA TYR A 398 -2.14 7.52 -8.20
C TYR A 398 -2.88 6.47 -9.02
N VAL A 399 -4.21 6.45 -8.88
CA VAL A 399 -5.06 5.62 -9.72
C VAL A 399 -5.63 6.42 -10.89
N GLY A 400 -5.23 6.04 -12.10
CA GLY A 400 -5.55 6.75 -13.33
C GLY A 400 -4.65 7.95 -13.61
N ARG A 401 -4.94 8.64 -14.72
CA ARG A 401 -4.17 9.76 -15.25
C ARG A 401 -4.36 11.04 -14.43
N LEU A 402 -3.25 11.67 -14.10
CA LEU A 402 -3.15 13.03 -13.60
C LEU A 402 -2.71 14.01 -14.68
N ASP A 403 -3.16 15.25 -14.55
CA ASP A 403 -2.74 16.36 -15.38
C ASP A 403 -1.81 17.31 -14.58
N VAL A 404 -0.65 17.70 -15.08
CA VAL A 404 0.08 17.20 -16.28
C VAL A 404 1.06 16.07 -15.90
N VAL A 405 1.49 15.99 -14.65
CA VAL A 405 2.54 15.06 -14.21
C VAL A 405 1.90 13.96 -13.39
N ASN A 406 2.15 12.71 -13.77
CA ASN A 406 1.66 11.54 -13.05
C ASN A 406 2.85 10.80 -12.40
N PRO A 407 3.25 11.18 -11.18
CA PRO A 407 4.40 10.57 -10.53
C PRO A 407 4.12 9.11 -10.15
N ILE A 408 5.08 8.25 -10.41
CA ILE A 408 5.15 6.86 -9.94
C ILE A 408 6.44 6.75 -9.13
N TYR A 409 6.32 6.39 -7.87
CA TYR A 409 7.45 6.33 -6.96
C TYR A 409 7.88 4.89 -6.75
N LEU A 410 9.17 4.63 -6.86
CA LEU A 410 9.71 3.28 -6.82
C LEU A 410 10.94 3.18 -5.92
N SER A 411 10.94 2.17 -5.06
CA SER A 411 12.14 1.68 -4.39
C SER A 411 12.67 0.48 -5.15
N PHE A 412 13.83 0.65 -5.78
CA PHE A 412 14.52 -0.43 -6.47
C PHE A 412 15.25 -1.41 -5.52
N GLY A 413 15.15 -1.18 -4.20
CA GLY A 413 15.71 -2.08 -3.18
C GLY A 413 14.74 -3.18 -2.72
N CYS A 414 13.51 -3.19 -3.23
CA CYS A 414 12.53 -4.25 -2.96
C CYS A 414 12.70 -5.44 -3.92
N GLY A 415 12.03 -6.56 -3.60
CA GLY A 415 12.17 -7.88 -4.25
C GLY A 415 12.37 -7.86 -5.77
N ASN A 416 11.29 -7.84 -6.56
CA ASN A 416 11.37 -7.72 -8.01
C ASN A 416 11.01 -6.28 -8.45
N PRO A 417 11.99 -5.41 -8.76
CA PRO A 417 11.71 -4.02 -9.12
C PRO A 417 10.89 -3.87 -10.39
N ALA A 418 11.05 -4.76 -11.38
CA ALA A 418 10.26 -4.73 -12.61
C ALA A 418 8.78 -5.05 -12.33
N GLY A 419 8.51 -6.07 -11.50
CA GLY A 419 7.15 -6.40 -11.08
C GLY A 419 6.49 -5.31 -10.22
N ILE A 420 7.27 -4.61 -9.39
CA ILE A 420 6.77 -3.46 -8.63
C ILE A 420 6.46 -2.30 -9.57
N ALA A 421 7.37 -1.95 -10.48
CA ALA A 421 7.13 -0.92 -11.49
C ALA A 421 5.90 -1.24 -12.34
N LEU A 422 5.68 -2.51 -12.67
CA LEU A 422 4.50 -3.00 -13.38
C LEU A 422 3.21 -2.76 -12.57
N HIS A 423 3.18 -3.19 -11.31
CA HIS A 423 2.06 -2.96 -10.39
C HIS A 423 1.69 -1.46 -10.27
N GLU A 424 2.68 -0.61 -9.99
CA GLU A 424 2.44 0.83 -9.85
C GLU A 424 2.03 1.49 -11.18
N THR A 425 2.54 1.00 -12.31
CA THR A 425 2.11 1.48 -13.62
C THR A 425 0.66 1.09 -13.89
N LEU A 426 0.21 -0.10 -13.46
CA LEU A 426 -1.18 -0.53 -13.58
C LEU A 426 -2.13 0.35 -12.73
N HIS A 427 -1.71 0.80 -11.55
CA HIS A 427 -2.42 1.85 -10.82
C HIS A 427 -2.53 3.13 -11.66
N ALA A 428 -1.44 3.64 -12.21
CA ALA A 428 -1.48 4.83 -13.06
C ALA A 428 -2.35 4.65 -14.33
N LEU A 429 -2.52 3.42 -14.82
CA LEU A 429 -3.45 3.08 -15.90
C LEU A 429 -4.92 2.99 -15.44
N GLY A 430 -5.18 2.98 -14.14
CA GLY A 430 -6.52 3.04 -13.56
C GLY A 430 -7.01 1.76 -12.87
N LEU A 431 -6.15 0.74 -12.72
CA LEU A 431 -6.49 -0.47 -11.98
C LEU A 431 -6.37 -0.26 -10.47
N GLN A 432 -7.19 -1.01 -9.73
CA GLN A 432 -7.14 -1.09 -8.28
C GLN A 432 -6.81 -2.52 -7.85
N HIS A 433 -6.47 -2.67 -6.58
CA HIS A 433 -6.25 -3.95 -5.94
C HIS A 433 -7.38 -4.97 -6.13
N GLU A 434 -6.97 -6.16 -6.53
CA GLU A 434 -7.86 -7.30 -6.81
C GLU A 434 -8.58 -7.78 -5.54
N GLN A 435 -7.87 -7.81 -4.39
CA GLN A 435 -8.47 -8.22 -3.12
C GLN A 435 -9.51 -7.25 -2.58
N LEU A 436 -9.76 -6.13 -3.25
CA LEU A 436 -10.74 -5.13 -2.81
C LEU A 436 -11.98 -5.09 -3.69
N ARG A 437 -12.04 -5.95 -4.71
CA ARG A 437 -13.22 -6.10 -5.53
C ARG A 437 -14.47 -6.35 -4.71
N ILE A 438 -15.58 -5.91 -5.26
CA ILE A 438 -16.88 -6.01 -4.61
C ILE A 438 -17.35 -7.46 -4.40
N ASP A 439 -16.88 -8.38 -5.23
CA ASP A 439 -17.16 -9.81 -5.18
C ASP A 439 -16.10 -10.63 -4.41
N ARG A 440 -15.06 -10.00 -3.85
CA ARG A 440 -13.92 -10.69 -3.23
C ARG A 440 -14.32 -11.70 -2.15
N ASP A 441 -15.40 -11.44 -1.40
CA ASP A 441 -15.77 -12.26 -0.24
C ASP A 441 -16.30 -13.64 -0.69
N ARG A 442 -16.51 -13.84 -1.99
CA ARG A 442 -16.74 -15.16 -2.60
C ARG A 442 -15.45 -15.97 -2.76
N PHE A 443 -14.29 -15.31 -2.78
CA PHE A 443 -12.99 -15.88 -3.13
C PHE A 443 -12.00 -15.89 -1.96
N ILE A 444 -12.06 -14.91 -1.06
CA ILE A 444 -11.15 -14.83 0.09
C ILE A 444 -11.92 -14.71 1.41
N THR A 445 -11.28 -15.13 2.49
CA THR A 445 -11.67 -14.85 3.86
C THR A 445 -10.64 -13.91 4.47
N ILE A 446 -11.10 -12.79 5.05
CA ILE A 446 -10.23 -11.89 5.82
C ILE A 446 -10.18 -12.39 7.27
N ASN A 447 -8.97 -12.69 7.73
CA ASN A 447 -8.66 -13.13 9.08
C ASN A 447 -8.46 -11.90 9.98
N TRP A 448 -9.56 -11.21 10.32
CA TRP A 448 -9.54 -9.95 11.07
C TRP A 448 -8.79 -10.01 12.40
N GLN A 449 -8.70 -11.20 13.02
CA GLN A 449 -7.90 -11.47 14.22
C GLN A 449 -6.39 -11.31 14.01
N ASN A 450 -5.91 -11.33 12.76
CA ASN A 450 -4.49 -11.17 12.39
C ASN A 450 -4.21 -9.79 11.77
N VAL A 451 -5.25 -9.04 11.40
CA VAL A 451 -5.12 -7.72 10.75
C VAL A 451 -4.77 -6.68 11.80
N ASN A 452 -3.83 -5.77 11.49
CA ASN A 452 -3.65 -4.57 12.29
C ASN A 452 -4.88 -3.65 12.13
N PRO A 453 -5.65 -3.38 13.20
CA PRO A 453 -6.86 -2.56 13.13
C PRO A 453 -6.66 -1.18 12.48
N GLN A 454 -5.49 -0.56 12.66
CA GLN A 454 -5.18 0.76 12.11
C GLN A 454 -4.99 0.75 10.58
N LYS A 455 -4.86 -0.44 9.98
CA LYS A 455 -4.71 -0.69 8.54
C LYS A 455 -6.00 -1.24 7.91
N TYR A 456 -7.15 -0.96 8.51
CA TYR A 456 -8.47 -1.40 8.04
C TYR A 456 -8.72 -1.08 6.55
N ASP A 457 -8.22 0.05 6.06
CA ASP A 457 -8.38 0.47 4.67
C ASP A 457 -7.78 -0.52 3.66
N ALA A 458 -6.76 -1.29 4.03
CA ALA A 458 -6.17 -2.35 3.20
C ALA A 458 -7.14 -3.50 2.86
N PHE A 459 -8.30 -3.56 3.54
CA PHE A 459 -9.37 -4.53 3.31
C PHE A 459 -10.74 -3.89 3.17
N ALA A 460 -10.84 -2.57 3.01
CA ALA A 460 -12.12 -1.92 2.74
C ALA A 460 -12.54 -2.18 1.28
N VAL A 461 -13.72 -2.80 1.09
CA VAL A 461 -14.25 -3.10 -0.26
C VAL A 461 -14.28 -1.83 -1.11
N SER A 462 -13.77 -1.92 -2.33
CA SER A 462 -13.79 -0.86 -3.32
C SER A 462 -15.20 -0.51 -3.75
N ASP A 463 -15.42 0.78 -3.98
CA ASP A 463 -16.69 1.24 -4.53
C ASP A 463 -16.85 0.86 -6.00
N ALA A 464 -17.84 0.02 -6.30
CA ALA A 464 -18.17 -0.36 -7.68
C ALA A 464 -18.64 0.83 -8.54
N THR A 465 -19.01 1.98 -7.95
CA THR A 465 -19.27 3.19 -8.75
C THR A 465 -17.99 3.86 -9.28
N LYS A 466 -16.82 3.39 -8.84
CA LYS A 466 -15.50 3.94 -9.18
C LYS A 466 -14.61 2.92 -9.87
N PHE A 467 -14.79 1.63 -9.57
CA PHE A 467 -13.97 0.55 -10.08
C PHE A 467 -14.85 -0.59 -10.59
N THR A 468 -14.61 -1.03 -11.81
CA THR A 468 -15.33 -2.14 -12.43
C THR A 468 -14.32 -3.18 -12.88
N SER A 469 -14.64 -4.45 -12.66
CA SER A 469 -13.87 -5.58 -13.21
C SER A 469 -14.09 -5.75 -14.72
N TYR A 470 -15.00 -4.96 -15.31
CA TYR A 470 -15.51 -5.17 -16.66
C TYR A 470 -15.98 -6.60 -16.92
N GLY A 471 -16.46 -7.33 -15.91
CA GLY A 471 -16.87 -8.73 -16.06
C GLY A 471 -15.71 -9.73 -16.09
N VAL A 472 -14.48 -9.31 -15.76
CA VAL A 472 -13.33 -10.22 -15.63
C VAL A 472 -13.44 -10.95 -14.29
N ARG A 473 -13.14 -12.26 -14.30
CA ARG A 473 -13.23 -13.10 -13.10
C ARG A 473 -12.13 -12.76 -12.10
N TYR A 474 -12.39 -13.04 -10.83
CA TYR A 474 -11.42 -12.84 -9.76
C TYR A 474 -10.14 -13.67 -9.96
N ASP A 475 -8.98 -13.08 -9.69
CA ASP A 475 -7.68 -13.71 -9.91
C ASP A 475 -6.71 -13.60 -8.73
N TYR A 476 -6.50 -14.70 -8.01
CA TYR A 476 -5.51 -14.76 -6.93
C TYR A 476 -4.08 -14.46 -7.39
N GLY A 477 -3.75 -14.70 -8.67
CA GLY A 477 -2.45 -14.47 -9.27
C GLY A 477 -2.33 -13.12 -9.97
N SER A 478 -3.34 -12.25 -9.93
CA SER A 478 -3.23 -10.89 -10.45
C SER A 478 -2.05 -10.17 -9.80
N ILE A 479 -1.30 -9.39 -10.58
CA ILE A 479 -0.23 -8.55 -10.01
C ILE A 479 -0.79 -7.48 -9.08
N MET A 480 -2.08 -7.14 -9.21
CA MET A 480 -2.82 -6.22 -8.34
C MET A 480 -3.33 -6.89 -7.07
N HIS A 481 -3.14 -8.20 -6.88
CA HIS A 481 -3.51 -8.88 -5.65
C HIS A 481 -2.42 -8.71 -4.59
N TYR A 482 -2.81 -8.37 -3.36
CA TYR A 482 -1.91 -8.32 -2.22
C TYR A 482 -1.51 -9.70 -1.71
N SER A 483 -0.38 -9.76 -0.98
CA SER A 483 0.06 -11.00 -0.34
C SER A 483 -0.87 -11.40 0.79
N SER A 484 -0.97 -12.72 1.05
CA SER A 484 -1.84 -13.27 2.10
C SER A 484 -1.54 -12.77 3.53
N THR A 485 -0.41 -12.10 3.74
CA THR A 485 0.08 -11.59 5.03
C THR A 485 0.07 -10.05 5.13
N ILE A 486 -0.45 -9.35 4.12
CA ILE A 486 -0.45 -7.88 4.10
C ILE A 486 -1.17 -7.29 5.32
N ALA A 487 -0.70 -6.15 5.80
CA ALA A 487 -1.29 -5.45 6.95
C ALA A 487 -1.40 -6.30 8.24
N THR A 488 -0.62 -7.39 8.33
CA THR A 488 -0.57 -8.22 9.53
C THR A 488 -0.09 -7.44 10.74
N GLN A 489 -0.63 -7.80 11.90
CA GLN A 489 -0.16 -7.29 13.19
C GLN A 489 1.01 -8.10 13.78
N ASN A 490 1.25 -9.30 13.27
CA ASN A 490 2.34 -10.19 13.67
C ASN A 490 3.00 -10.77 12.43
N PHE A 491 4.33 -10.69 12.36
CA PHE A 491 5.08 -11.15 11.21
C PHE A 491 4.75 -12.61 10.84
N GLY A 492 4.54 -12.86 9.54
CA GLY A 492 4.25 -14.20 9.01
C GLY A 492 2.80 -14.69 9.15
N GLN A 493 1.94 -14.01 9.90
CA GLN A 493 0.53 -14.41 10.01
C GLN A 493 -0.29 -14.00 8.78
N LYS A 494 -1.12 -14.92 8.29
CA LYS A 494 -2.04 -14.65 7.17
C LYS A 494 -3.22 -13.79 7.61
N THR A 495 -3.37 -12.64 6.98
CA THR A 495 -4.53 -11.75 7.12
C THR A 495 -5.63 -12.08 6.11
N MET A 496 -5.31 -12.82 5.06
CA MET A 496 -6.32 -13.38 4.15
C MET A 496 -5.96 -14.79 3.70
N THR A 497 -7.00 -15.57 3.40
CA THR A 497 -6.89 -16.97 2.94
C THR A 497 -7.87 -17.17 1.79
N ALA A 498 -7.44 -17.86 0.74
CA ALA A 498 -8.31 -18.24 -0.36
C ALA A 498 -9.35 -19.29 0.09
N LYS A 499 -10.59 -19.11 -0.34
CA LYS A 499 -11.70 -20.05 -0.08
C LYS A 499 -11.63 -21.28 -0.99
N ILE A 500 -11.05 -21.13 -2.18
CA ILE A 500 -10.91 -22.17 -3.18
C ILE A 500 -9.45 -22.57 -3.22
N ASN A 501 -9.14 -23.87 -3.08
CA ASN A 501 -7.79 -24.44 -3.16
C ASN A 501 -6.69 -23.61 -2.45
N PRO A 502 -6.82 -23.33 -1.14
CA PRO A 502 -5.92 -22.45 -0.41
C PRO A 502 -4.44 -22.85 -0.50
N GLN A 503 -4.14 -24.14 -0.59
CA GLN A 503 -2.76 -24.63 -0.73
C GLN A 503 -2.08 -24.12 -2.02
N SER A 504 -2.85 -23.95 -3.08
CA SER A 504 -2.36 -23.45 -4.38
C SER A 504 -2.51 -21.94 -4.52
N ASN A 505 -3.59 -21.36 -3.99
CA ASN A 505 -3.92 -19.96 -4.19
C ASN A 505 -3.27 -19.02 -3.16
N ASP A 506 -3.07 -19.45 -1.91
CA ASP A 506 -2.41 -18.60 -0.91
C ASP A 506 -0.97 -18.21 -1.26
N PRO A 507 -0.13 -19.09 -1.85
CA PRO A 507 1.25 -18.75 -2.21
C PRO A 507 1.39 -17.83 -3.43
N ILE A 508 0.39 -17.76 -4.32
CA ILE A 508 0.44 -16.92 -5.53
C ILE A 508 -0.11 -15.51 -5.29
N MET A 509 -0.92 -15.31 -4.24
CA MET A 509 -1.35 -13.99 -3.81
C MET A 509 -0.14 -13.12 -3.47
N GLY A 510 -0.05 -11.93 -4.06
CA GLY A 510 1.07 -11.01 -3.86
C GLY A 510 2.26 -11.22 -4.79
N GLN A 511 2.14 -12.08 -5.82
CA GLN A 511 3.19 -12.25 -6.81
C GLN A 511 3.57 -10.92 -7.49
N ARG A 512 4.85 -10.79 -7.85
CA ARG A 512 5.41 -9.65 -8.58
C ARG A 512 6.28 -10.13 -9.76
N ASN A 513 5.87 -11.22 -10.40
CA ASN A 513 6.62 -11.86 -11.50
C ASN A 513 6.18 -11.34 -12.88
N GLY A 514 4.93 -10.91 -13.02
CA GLY A 514 4.38 -10.39 -14.28
C GLY A 514 2.86 -10.26 -14.24
N LEU A 515 2.26 -9.83 -15.35
CA LEU A 515 0.82 -9.75 -15.53
C LEU A 515 0.20 -11.15 -15.53
N SER A 516 -0.95 -11.31 -14.91
CA SER A 516 -1.80 -12.47 -15.17
C SER A 516 -2.57 -12.29 -16.50
N GLU A 517 -3.23 -13.36 -16.97
CA GLU A 517 -4.12 -13.25 -18.13
C GLU A 517 -5.32 -12.34 -17.85
N THR A 518 -5.79 -12.27 -16.59
CA THR A 518 -6.92 -11.41 -16.24
C THR A 518 -6.52 -9.94 -16.22
N ASP A 519 -5.32 -9.60 -15.72
CA ASP A 519 -4.77 -8.24 -15.78
C ASP A 519 -4.73 -7.73 -17.25
N VAL A 520 -4.29 -8.60 -18.17
CA VAL A 520 -4.26 -8.29 -19.62
C VAL A 520 -5.66 -8.06 -20.18
N VAL A 521 -6.63 -8.91 -19.81
CA VAL A 521 -8.02 -8.77 -20.29
C VAL A 521 -8.67 -7.50 -19.74
N GLU A 522 -8.45 -7.15 -18.47
CA GLU A 522 -8.96 -5.90 -17.90
C GLU A 522 -8.40 -4.68 -18.64
N LEU A 523 -7.08 -4.62 -18.86
CA LEU A 523 -6.45 -3.56 -19.64
C LEU A 523 -7.00 -3.49 -21.08
N ARG A 524 -7.23 -4.64 -21.73
CA ARG A 524 -7.86 -4.68 -23.07
C ARG A 524 -9.28 -4.12 -23.05
N ARG A 525 -10.10 -4.46 -22.05
CA ARG A 525 -11.46 -3.91 -21.92
C ARG A 525 -11.43 -2.40 -21.65
N MET A 526 -10.44 -1.93 -20.90
CA MET A 526 -10.24 -0.50 -20.61
C MET A 526 -9.80 0.30 -21.83
N TYR A 527 -8.83 -0.19 -22.61
CA TYR A 527 -8.10 0.61 -23.60
C TYR A 527 -8.25 0.18 -25.06
N CYS A 528 -8.57 -1.09 -25.34
CA CYS A 528 -8.57 -1.63 -26.71
C CYS A 528 -9.95 -1.68 -27.37
N MET A 529 -11.00 -1.21 -26.69
CA MET A 529 -12.38 -1.28 -27.17
C MET A 529 -13.05 0.11 -27.09
N PRO A 530 -12.56 1.12 -27.82
CA PRO A 530 -13.07 2.50 -27.74
C PRO A 530 -14.55 2.61 -28.12
N GLU A 531 -14.99 1.86 -29.13
CA GLU A 531 -16.37 1.88 -29.64
C GLU A 531 -17.34 1.06 -28.80
N CYS A 532 -16.85 0.32 -27.81
CA CYS A 532 -17.68 -0.46 -26.91
C CYS A 532 -17.72 0.18 -25.53
N LYS A 533 -18.90 0.26 -24.94
CA LYS A 533 -19.11 0.84 -23.62
C LYS A 533 -20.14 0.06 -22.82
N ASP A 534 -19.95 0.10 -21.52
CA ASP A 534 -21.04 -0.11 -20.58
C ASP A 534 -21.76 1.23 -20.40
N ASN A 535 -23.03 1.21 -20.02
CA ASN A 535 -23.85 2.38 -19.73
C ASN A 535 -24.23 2.44 -18.24
N ASN A 536 -23.79 1.46 -17.44
CA ASN A 536 -23.96 1.44 -15.99
C ASN A 536 -22.70 0.92 -15.28
N VAL A 537 -22.38 1.50 -14.13
CA VAL A 537 -21.18 1.17 -13.35
C VAL A 537 -21.20 -0.27 -12.80
N TYR A 538 -22.40 -0.85 -12.62
CA TYR A 538 -22.57 -2.19 -12.08
C TYR A 538 -22.51 -3.31 -13.14
N CYS A 539 -22.27 -2.97 -14.41
CA CYS A 539 -22.15 -3.95 -15.47
C CYS A 539 -21.10 -5.03 -15.19
N GLY A 540 -19.97 -4.66 -14.57
CA GLY A 540 -18.93 -5.62 -14.22
C GLY A 540 -19.39 -6.65 -13.18
N ILE A 541 -20.06 -6.20 -12.11
CA ILE A 541 -20.55 -7.10 -11.05
C ILE A 541 -21.70 -7.99 -11.53
N TRP A 542 -22.60 -7.45 -12.37
CA TRP A 542 -23.65 -8.26 -12.99
C TRP A 542 -23.09 -9.31 -13.94
N ALA A 543 -22.06 -8.97 -14.73
CA ALA A 543 -21.41 -9.91 -15.62
C ALA A 543 -20.75 -11.08 -14.88
N VAL A 544 -19.97 -10.82 -13.82
CA VAL A 544 -19.37 -11.90 -12.99
C VAL A 544 -20.38 -12.67 -12.13
N SER A 545 -21.61 -12.15 -12.04
CA SER A 545 -22.76 -12.82 -11.42
C SER A 545 -23.59 -13.62 -12.43
N ASN A 546 -23.07 -13.83 -13.64
CA ASN A 546 -23.73 -14.58 -14.72
C ASN A 546 -25.07 -13.99 -15.21
N LEU A 547 -25.26 -12.67 -15.09
CA LEU A 547 -26.50 -12.01 -15.49
C LEU A 547 -26.53 -11.57 -16.97
N CYS A 548 -25.41 -11.66 -17.69
CA CYS A 548 -25.36 -11.37 -19.13
C CYS A 548 -26.32 -12.25 -19.94
N TYR A 549 -26.54 -13.49 -19.49
CA TYR A 549 -27.43 -14.46 -20.13
C TYR A 549 -28.55 -14.88 -19.17
N SER A 550 -29.13 -13.89 -18.47
CA SER A 550 -30.27 -14.12 -17.57
C SER A 550 -31.41 -14.84 -18.29
N GLN A 551 -32.09 -15.75 -17.60
CA GLN A 551 -33.32 -16.39 -18.09
C GLN A 551 -34.51 -15.42 -18.09
N ASP A 552 -34.41 -14.32 -17.33
CA ASP A 552 -35.35 -13.22 -17.40
C ASP A 552 -35.06 -12.38 -18.65
N GLY A 553 -35.94 -12.45 -19.65
CA GLY A 553 -35.75 -11.80 -20.94
C GLY A 553 -35.67 -10.27 -20.88
N PHE A 554 -36.28 -9.64 -19.86
CA PHE A 554 -36.18 -8.20 -19.66
C PHE A 554 -34.79 -7.81 -19.13
N ALA A 555 -34.28 -8.55 -18.15
CA ALA A 555 -32.93 -8.36 -17.63
C ALA A 555 -31.86 -8.67 -18.69
N GLN A 556 -32.04 -9.74 -19.46
CA GLN A 556 -31.14 -10.07 -20.57
C GLN A 556 -31.12 -8.95 -21.62
N GLY A 557 -32.29 -8.47 -22.05
CA GLY A 557 -32.42 -7.36 -23.00
C GLY A 557 -31.76 -6.08 -22.48
N TRP A 558 -31.94 -5.79 -21.18
CA TRP A 558 -31.30 -4.65 -20.53
C TRP A 558 -29.77 -4.77 -20.51
N MET A 559 -29.24 -5.95 -20.15
CA MET A 559 -27.79 -6.22 -20.14
C MET A 559 -27.17 -6.14 -21.54
N LEU A 560 -27.88 -6.62 -22.58
CA LEU A 560 -27.46 -6.49 -23.98
C LEU A 560 -27.29 -5.02 -24.41
N GLN A 561 -28.18 -4.14 -23.95
CA GLN A 561 -28.15 -2.71 -24.30
C GLN A 561 -27.15 -1.91 -23.47
N ASN A 562 -26.98 -2.25 -22.19
CA ASN A 562 -26.26 -1.43 -21.23
C ASN A 562 -24.92 -1.99 -20.78
N CYS A 563 -24.65 -3.29 -20.94
CA CYS A 563 -23.43 -3.91 -20.40
C CYS A 563 -22.60 -4.59 -21.48
N ARG A 564 -22.51 -3.97 -22.65
CA ARG A 564 -21.88 -4.57 -23.84
C ARG A 564 -20.42 -4.90 -23.60
N LYS A 565 -19.66 -4.02 -22.93
CA LYS A 565 -18.24 -4.24 -22.65
C LYS A 565 -18.06 -5.34 -21.62
N SER A 566 -18.79 -5.27 -20.50
CA SER A 566 -18.67 -6.27 -19.44
C SER A 566 -19.12 -7.68 -19.86
N CYS A 567 -20.16 -7.75 -20.69
CA CYS A 567 -20.70 -9.02 -21.19
C CYS A 567 -20.06 -9.51 -22.49
N SER A 568 -19.07 -8.79 -23.02
CA SER A 568 -18.41 -9.12 -24.29
C SER A 568 -19.37 -9.14 -25.50
N PHE A 569 -20.40 -8.29 -25.50
CA PHE A 569 -21.33 -8.06 -26.63
C PHE A 569 -20.83 -6.97 -27.61
N CYS A 570 -19.53 -6.75 -27.64
CA CYS A 570 -18.90 -5.73 -28.48
C CYS A 570 -18.62 -6.21 -29.91
N GLY A 571 -18.80 -7.51 -30.20
CA GLY A 571 -18.73 -8.05 -31.55
C GLY A 571 -20.09 -7.97 -32.24
N ASN A 572 -20.10 -7.41 -33.46
CA ASN A 572 -21.05 -7.78 -34.51
C ASN A 572 -20.32 -8.69 -35.48
#